data_AF-A0A0V0HH96-F1
#
_entry.id   AF-A0A0V0HH96-F1
#
_cell.length_a   1.000
_cell.length_b   1.000
_cell.length_c   1.000
_cell.angle_alpha   90.00
_cell.angle_beta   90.00
_cell.angle_gamma   90.00
#
_symmetry.space_group_name_H-M   'P 1'
#
loop_
_entity.id
_entity.type
_entity.pdbx_description
1 polymer ?
#
loop_
_entity_poly.entity_id
_entity_poly.type
_entity_poly.pdbx_seq_one_letter_code
_entity_poly.pdbx_strand_id
1 'polypeptide(L)'
;MGERPVHIRQSDQSLGGLKAELRTILPELEEMRNRKSDRKNQFIEVTKQLQKIRDEIFKPTGCTSTAVVVDESDLSLRKLEELHAELQALQKEKSERLKQVLDHLSTLNSLCLVLGMDFKHTVNEVHPSLGESEGTKNISNDTIQHLAAAIGRLREVKLLRMKRLQELASSMLELWNLMDTPIEEQQTFQNVTCKIAASEHEITEPNILSVEFINYVEGELSRLEELKASKMKELSFKEKIRTRRDLQKNTHGC
;
A
#
# COMPACT_ATOMS: atom_id res chain seq x y z
N MET A 1 -33.02 -6.41 -28.61
CA MET A 1 -34.05 -7.44 -28.90
C MET A 1 -35.37 -6.70 -29.00
N GLY A 2 -35.81 -6.40 -30.23
CA GLY A 2 -37.04 -5.63 -30.45
C GLY A 2 -38.27 -6.42 -30.01
N GLU A 3 -39.16 -5.78 -29.26
CA GLU A 3 -40.52 -6.29 -29.05
C GLU A 3 -41.15 -6.55 -30.43
N ARG A 4 -41.61 -7.78 -30.67
CA ARG A 4 -42.52 -8.01 -31.81
C ARG A 4 -43.77 -7.20 -31.50
N PRO A 5 -44.22 -6.32 -32.43
CA PRO A 5 -45.42 -5.56 -32.19
C PRO A 5 -46.57 -6.54 -31.95
N VAL A 6 -47.24 -6.37 -30.81
CA VAL A 6 -48.54 -7.01 -30.55
C VAL A 6 -49.38 -6.68 -31.78
N HIS A 7 -49.69 -7.71 -32.58
CA HIS A 7 -50.51 -7.53 -33.78
C HIS A 7 -51.85 -6.96 -33.35
N ILE A 8 -51.99 -5.64 -33.50
CA ILE A 8 -53.28 -4.97 -33.45
C ILE A 8 -54.05 -5.55 -34.62
N ARG A 9 -55.05 -6.39 -34.28
CA ARG A 9 -56.01 -7.05 -35.18
C ARG A 9 -56.33 -6.15 -36.38
N GLN A 10 -55.72 -6.43 -37.52
CA GLN A 10 -56.38 -6.21 -38.80
C GLN A 10 -57.37 -7.36 -38.92
N SER A 11 -58.64 -7.00 -38.89
CA SER A 11 -59.80 -7.90 -38.96
C SER A 11 -59.91 -8.53 -40.35
N ASP A 12 -59.03 -9.48 -40.66
CA ASP A 12 -59.23 -10.36 -41.80
C ASP A 12 -59.87 -11.66 -41.30
N GLN A 13 -61.19 -11.70 -41.47
CA GLN A 13 -62.05 -12.86 -41.68
C GLN A 13 -61.34 -14.23 -41.52
N SER A 14 -61.28 -14.75 -40.30
CA SER A 14 -60.92 -16.14 -40.06
C SER A 14 -62.18 -16.89 -39.62
N LEU A 15 -62.65 -17.78 -40.50
CA LEU A 15 -63.67 -18.81 -40.27
C LEU A 15 -63.14 -19.92 -39.33
N GLY A 16 -62.54 -19.54 -38.19
CA GLY A 16 -62.04 -20.43 -37.16
C GLY A 16 -62.80 -20.17 -35.87
N GLY A 17 -63.61 -21.14 -35.41
CA GLY A 17 -64.31 -21.00 -34.13
C GLY A 17 -63.34 -20.84 -32.94
N LEU A 18 -63.86 -20.43 -31.78
CA LEU A 18 -63.11 -20.21 -30.52
C LEU A 18 -62.07 -21.29 -30.19
N LYS A 19 -62.30 -22.55 -30.60
CA LYS A 19 -61.38 -23.68 -30.42
C LYS A 19 -60.09 -23.56 -31.25
N ALA A 20 -60.15 -22.95 -32.44
CA ALA A 20 -58.98 -22.67 -33.27
C ALA A 20 -58.17 -21.51 -32.69
N GLU A 21 -58.82 -20.43 -32.25
CA GLU A 21 -58.16 -19.31 -31.54
C GLU A 21 -57.46 -19.81 -30.26
N LEU A 22 -58.11 -20.68 -29.48
CA LEU A 22 -57.52 -21.27 -28.28
C LEU A 22 -56.24 -22.09 -28.58
N ARG A 23 -56.23 -22.84 -29.70
CA ARG A 23 -55.04 -23.61 -30.13
C ARG A 23 -53.87 -22.72 -30.53
N THR A 24 -54.13 -21.52 -31.04
CA THR A 24 -53.09 -20.53 -31.38
C THR A 24 -52.55 -19.82 -30.13
N ILE A 25 -53.40 -19.52 -29.14
CA ILE A 25 -53.00 -18.79 -27.92
C ILE A 25 -52.16 -19.66 -26.98
N LEU A 26 -52.43 -20.97 -26.89
CA LEU A 26 -51.75 -21.87 -25.94
C LEU A 26 -50.21 -21.87 -26.09
N PRO A 27 -49.63 -22.04 -27.32
CA PRO A 27 -48.19 -21.93 -27.52
C PRO A 27 -47.60 -20.56 -27.15
N GLU A 28 -48.29 -19.46 -27.48
CA GLU A 28 -47.84 -18.10 -27.15
C GLU A 28 -47.79 -17.88 -25.64
N LEU A 29 -48.78 -18.41 -24.91
CA LEU A 29 -48.85 -18.32 -23.46
C LEU A 29 -47.74 -19.13 -22.78
N GLU A 30 -47.42 -20.31 -23.33
CA GLU A 30 -46.29 -21.13 -22.88
C GLU A 30 -44.94 -20.44 -23.14
N GLU A 31 -44.77 -19.82 -24.31
CA GLU A 31 -43.58 -19.02 -24.63
C GLU A 31 -43.41 -17.85 -23.65
N MET A 32 -44.51 -17.15 -23.31
CA MET A 32 -44.48 -16.05 -22.35
C MET A 32 -44.15 -16.52 -20.93
N ARG A 33 -44.61 -17.71 -20.52
CA ARG A 33 -44.24 -18.32 -19.23
C ARG A 33 -42.75 -18.65 -19.18
N ASN A 34 -42.21 -19.24 -20.25
CA ASN A 34 -40.79 -19.56 -20.35
C ASN A 34 -39.93 -18.30 -20.26
N ARG A 35 -40.26 -17.25 -21.04
CA ARG A 35 -39.57 -15.95 -20.97
C ARG A 35 -39.62 -15.32 -19.58
N LYS A 36 -40.75 -15.43 -18.87
CA LYS A 36 -40.88 -14.94 -17.48
C LYS A 36 -39.96 -15.71 -16.53
N SER A 37 -39.91 -17.03 -16.67
CA SER A 37 -39.03 -17.89 -15.88
C SER A 37 -37.56 -17.57 -16.12
N ASP A 38 -37.14 -17.44 -17.39
CA ASP A 38 -35.77 -17.09 -17.76
C ASP A 38 -35.38 -15.72 -17.20
N ARG A 39 -36.28 -14.74 -17.28
CA ARG A 39 -36.04 -13.41 -16.72
C ARG A 39 -35.90 -13.48 -15.20
N LYS A 40 -36.76 -14.22 -14.50
CA LYS A 40 -36.64 -14.42 -13.04
C LYS A 40 -35.29 -15.03 -12.67
N ASN A 41 -34.81 -16.01 -13.43
CA ASN A 41 -33.49 -16.62 -13.20
C ASN A 41 -32.35 -15.61 -13.38
N GLN A 42 -32.42 -14.71 -14.37
CA GLN A 42 -31.44 -13.64 -14.55
C GLN A 42 -31.39 -12.71 -13.33
N PHE A 43 -32.55 -12.28 -12.82
CA PHE A 43 -32.59 -11.44 -11.62
C PHE A 43 -31.95 -12.14 -10.42
N ILE A 44 -32.27 -13.42 -10.18
CA ILE A 44 -31.68 -14.20 -9.09
C ILE A 44 -30.16 -14.23 -9.19
N GLU A 45 -29.63 -14.49 -10.38
CA GLU A 45 -28.19 -14.57 -10.60
C GLU A 45 -27.51 -13.21 -10.33
N VAL A 46 -28.05 -12.13 -10.88
CA VAL A 46 -27.47 -10.78 -10.71
C VAL A 46 -27.51 -10.34 -9.26
N THR A 47 -28.63 -10.54 -8.56
CA THR A 47 -28.74 -10.18 -7.14
C THR A 47 -27.79 -11.02 -6.29
N LYS A 48 -27.59 -12.31 -6.62
CA LYS A 48 -26.61 -13.16 -5.95
C LYS A 48 -25.18 -12.67 -6.15
N GLN A 49 -24.81 -12.27 -7.36
CA GLN A 49 -23.50 -11.72 -7.64
C GLN A 49 -23.27 -10.38 -6.92
N LEU A 50 -24.28 -9.50 -6.92
CA LEU A 50 -24.26 -8.24 -6.16
C LEU A 50 -24.02 -8.49 -4.67
N GLN A 51 -24.78 -9.42 -4.07
CA GLN A 51 -24.64 -9.77 -2.67
C GLN A 51 -23.23 -10.29 -2.35
N LYS A 52 -22.70 -11.18 -3.20
CA LYS A 52 -21.34 -11.71 -3.04
C LYS A 52 -20.29 -10.60 -3.06
N ILE A 53 -20.36 -9.69 -4.03
CA ILE A 53 -19.38 -8.59 -4.13
C ILE A 53 -19.53 -7.63 -2.95
N ARG A 54 -20.76 -7.31 -2.53
CA ARG A 54 -20.99 -6.48 -1.35
C ARG A 54 -20.44 -7.13 -0.08
N ASP A 55 -20.66 -8.43 0.10
CA ASP A 55 -20.11 -9.17 1.24
C ASP A 55 -18.56 -9.15 1.22
N GLU A 56 -17.92 -9.26 0.05
CA GLU A 56 -16.45 -9.16 -0.09
C GLU A 56 -15.90 -7.74 0.16
N ILE A 57 -16.65 -6.68 -0.18
CA ILE A 57 -16.22 -5.28 -0.07
C ILE A 57 -16.46 -4.71 1.34
N PHE A 58 -17.59 -5.05 1.96
CA PHE A 58 -18.10 -4.37 3.15
C PHE A 58 -18.11 -5.22 4.42
N LYS A 59 -18.02 -6.55 4.31
CA LYS A 59 -18.15 -7.42 5.48
C LYS A 59 -16.79 -7.92 5.95
N PRO A 60 -16.50 -7.90 7.26
CA PRO A 60 -15.44 -8.71 7.83
C PRO A 60 -15.73 -10.20 7.56
N THR A 61 -14.71 -10.96 7.19
CA THR A 61 -14.80 -12.41 6.94
C THR A 61 -15.54 -13.11 8.09
N GLY A 62 -16.77 -13.61 7.87
CA GLY A 62 -17.48 -14.43 8.87
C GLY A 62 -18.99 -14.25 9.05
N CYS A 63 -19.63 -13.24 8.45
CA CYS A 63 -21.09 -13.06 8.63
C CYS A 63 -21.91 -13.79 7.54
N THR A 64 -22.69 -14.78 7.97
CA THR A 64 -23.63 -15.58 7.14
C THR A 64 -24.43 -14.70 6.19
N SER A 65 -24.39 -15.07 4.90
CA SER A 65 -25.10 -14.36 3.83
C SER A 65 -26.61 -14.48 4.05
N THR A 66 -27.29 -13.35 4.12
CA THR A 66 -28.76 -13.30 4.15
C THR A 66 -29.27 -13.80 2.80
N ALA A 67 -30.26 -14.69 2.82
CA ALA A 67 -30.82 -15.25 1.59
C ALA A 67 -31.26 -14.12 0.63
N VAL A 68 -30.83 -14.22 -0.62
CA VAL A 68 -31.17 -13.25 -1.67
C VAL A 68 -32.66 -13.37 -1.97
N VAL A 69 -33.45 -12.42 -1.48
CA VAL A 69 -34.86 -12.30 -1.83
C VAL A 69 -34.96 -11.35 -3.02
N VAL A 70 -35.25 -11.92 -4.19
CA VAL A 70 -35.56 -11.14 -5.39
C VAL A 70 -36.98 -10.60 -5.24
N ASP A 71 -37.13 -9.30 -5.43
CA ASP A 71 -38.44 -8.66 -5.54
C ASP A 71 -39.13 -9.14 -6.82
N GLU A 72 -40.15 -10.00 -6.68
CA GLU A 72 -40.91 -10.53 -7.82
C GLU A 72 -41.92 -9.53 -8.40
N SER A 73 -42.04 -8.33 -7.81
CA SER A 73 -43.01 -7.31 -8.25
C SER A 73 -42.58 -6.56 -9.52
N ASP A 74 -41.27 -6.43 -9.78
CA ASP A 74 -40.73 -5.72 -10.96
C ASP A 74 -39.67 -6.56 -11.71
N LEU A 75 -40.14 -7.35 -12.67
CA LEU A 75 -39.29 -8.07 -13.65
C LEU A 75 -39.20 -7.32 -14.99
N SER A 76 -39.18 -5.98 -14.96
CA SER A 76 -38.98 -5.18 -16.17
C SER A 76 -37.53 -5.27 -16.69
N LEU A 77 -37.36 -5.10 -18.02
CA LEU A 77 -36.03 -5.06 -18.63
C LEU A 77 -35.20 -3.88 -18.09
N ARG A 78 -35.85 -2.72 -17.89
CA ARG A 78 -35.22 -1.54 -17.31
C ARG A 78 -34.63 -1.85 -15.93
N LYS A 79 -35.37 -2.55 -15.06
CA LYS A 79 -34.87 -2.89 -13.73
C LYS A 79 -33.68 -3.85 -13.79
N LEU A 80 -33.70 -4.79 -14.72
CA LEU A 80 -32.58 -5.70 -14.96
C LEU A 80 -31.33 -4.95 -15.44
N GLU A 81 -31.49 -3.99 -16.35
CA GLU A 81 -30.40 -3.13 -16.84
C GLU A 81 -29.80 -2.28 -15.71
N GLU A 82 -30.64 -1.71 -14.81
CA GLU A 82 -30.16 -1.00 -13.62
C GLU A 82 -29.32 -1.90 -12.71
N LEU A 83 -29.77 -3.13 -12.44
CA LEU A 83 -29.03 -4.08 -11.60
C LEU A 83 -27.71 -4.51 -12.26
N HIS A 84 -27.68 -4.69 -13.57
CA HIS A 84 -26.45 -4.95 -14.32
C HIS A 84 -25.48 -3.77 -14.26
N ALA A 85 -25.97 -2.53 -14.39
CA ALA A 85 -25.14 -1.34 -14.28
C ALA A 85 -24.55 -1.21 -12.87
N GLU A 86 -25.34 -1.48 -11.83
CA GLU A 86 -24.86 -1.52 -10.45
C GLU A 86 -23.80 -2.62 -10.24
N LEU A 87 -24.02 -3.81 -10.80
CA LEU A 87 -23.08 -4.92 -10.72
C LEU A 87 -21.73 -4.55 -11.37
N GLN A 88 -21.76 -3.92 -12.55
CA GLN A 88 -20.55 -3.45 -13.22
C GLN A 88 -19.83 -2.38 -12.40
N ALA A 89 -20.55 -1.45 -11.79
CA ALA A 89 -19.97 -0.43 -10.92
C ALA A 89 -19.26 -1.05 -9.71
N LEU A 90 -19.89 -2.02 -9.04
CA LEU A 90 -19.29 -2.72 -7.89
C LEU A 90 -18.11 -3.61 -8.29
N GLN A 91 -18.16 -4.26 -9.45
CA GLN A 91 -17.01 -5.01 -9.98
C GLN A 91 -15.82 -4.09 -10.25
N LYS A 92 -16.07 -2.90 -10.82
CA LYS A 92 -15.05 -1.88 -11.02
C LYS A 92 -14.47 -1.42 -9.67
N GLU A 93 -15.31 -1.07 -8.71
CA GLU A 93 -14.88 -0.66 -7.37
C GLU A 93 -14.02 -1.76 -6.70
N LYS A 94 -14.45 -3.02 -6.77
CA LYS A 94 -13.67 -4.16 -6.26
C LYS A 94 -12.27 -4.20 -6.87
N SER A 95 -12.16 -4.03 -8.18
CA SER A 95 -10.87 -4.05 -8.89
C SER A 95 -9.97 -2.88 -8.49
N GLU A 96 -10.55 -1.69 -8.29
CA GLU A 96 -9.84 -0.49 -7.86
C GLU A 96 -9.32 -0.64 -6.43
N ARG A 97 -10.15 -1.16 -5.51
CA ARG A 97 -9.74 -1.45 -4.13
C ARG A 97 -8.63 -2.49 -4.06
N LEU A 98 -8.73 -3.57 -4.85
CA LEU A 98 -7.67 -4.58 -4.90
C LEU A 98 -6.35 -3.98 -5.39
N LYS A 99 -6.40 -3.15 -6.45
CA LYS A 99 -5.22 -2.43 -6.94
C LYS A 99 -4.63 -1.53 -5.85
N GLN A 100 -5.47 -0.76 -5.16
CA GLN A 100 -5.05 0.11 -4.06
C GLN A 100 -4.36 -0.66 -2.93
N VAL A 101 -4.89 -1.82 -2.52
CA VAL A 101 -4.27 -2.69 -1.53
C VAL A 101 -2.88 -3.17 -2.00
N LEU A 102 -2.75 -3.59 -3.26
CA LEU A 102 -1.46 -4.03 -3.81
C LEU A 102 -0.44 -2.88 -3.87
N ASP A 103 -0.87 -1.68 -4.28
CA ASP A 103 -0.02 -0.48 -4.31
C ASP A 103 0.44 -0.08 -2.90
N HIS A 104 -0.45 -0.18 -1.91
CA HIS A 104 -0.11 0.03 -0.50
C HIS A 104 0.88 -1.02 0.01
N LEU A 105 0.70 -2.30 -0.30
CA LEU A 105 1.64 -3.35 0.08
C LEU A 105 3.03 -3.16 -0.56
N SER A 106 3.08 -2.75 -1.83
CA SER A 106 4.34 -2.42 -2.52
C SER A 106 5.07 -1.24 -1.85
N THR A 107 4.32 -0.19 -1.51
CA THR A 107 4.84 0.98 -0.79
C THR A 107 5.32 0.62 0.60
N LEU A 108 4.57 -0.23 1.31
CA LEU A 108 4.95 -0.68 2.64
C LEU A 108 6.22 -1.54 2.59
N ASN A 109 6.34 -2.43 1.60
CA ASN A 109 7.53 -3.25 1.40
C ASN A 109 8.77 -2.39 1.13
N SER A 110 8.67 -1.37 0.27
CA SER A 110 9.80 -0.47 0.02
C SER A 110 10.22 0.33 1.26
N LEU A 111 9.25 0.77 2.07
CA LEU A 111 9.53 1.41 3.36
C LEU A 111 10.21 0.45 4.34
N CYS A 112 9.71 -0.78 4.48
CA CYS A 112 10.31 -1.81 5.33
C CYS A 112 11.75 -2.13 4.91
N LEU A 113 12.03 -2.26 3.61
CA LEU A 113 13.38 -2.51 3.09
C LEU A 113 14.36 -1.40 3.48
N VAL A 114 13.96 -0.14 3.33
CA VAL A 114 14.83 1.02 3.67
C VAL A 114 15.05 1.12 5.18
N LEU A 115 14.00 0.89 5.97
CA LEU A 115 14.00 0.98 7.43
C LEU A 115 14.60 -0.25 8.14
N GLY A 116 14.89 -1.33 7.39
CA GLY A 116 15.31 -2.61 7.94
C GLY A 116 14.27 -3.27 8.84
N MET A 117 12.97 -3.11 8.52
CA MET A 117 11.86 -3.69 9.29
C MET A 117 11.36 -4.98 8.64
N ASP A 118 10.81 -5.92 9.44
CA ASP A 118 10.17 -7.12 8.89
C ASP A 118 8.82 -6.78 8.25
N PHE A 119 8.77 -6.91 6.93
CA PHE A 119 7.56 -6.69 6.15
C PHE A 119 6.42 -7.61 6.57
N LYS A 120 6.70 -8.90 6.82
CA LYS A 120 5.64 -9.88 7.16
C LYS A 120 5.00 -9.53 8.48
N HIS A 121 5.82 -9.23 9.49
CA HIS A 121 5.34 -8.76 10.78
C HIS A 121 4.49 -7.48 10.63
N THR A 122 5.00 -6.47 9.91
CA THR A 122 4.30 -5.19 9.70
C THR A 122 2.94 -5.37 9.02
N VAL A 123 2.84 -6.25 8.04
CA VAL A 123 1.58 -6.54 7.33
C VAL A 123 0.59 -7.31 8.21
N ASN A 124 1.09 -8.28 8.99
CA ASN A 124 0.25 -9.07 9.88
C ASN A 124 -0.37 -8.25 11.02
N GLU A 125 0.30 -7.18 11.47
CA GLU A 125 -0.27 -6.21 12.41
C GLU A 125 -1.48 -5.46 11.84
N VAL A 126 -1.49 -5.24 10.52
CA VAL A 126 -2.63 -4.60 9.84
C VAL A 126 -3.76 -5.61 9.67
N HIS A 127 -3.49 -6.74 9.02
CA HIS A 127 -4.46 -7.83 8.88
C HIS A 127 -3.75 -9.15 8.49
N PRO A 128 -3.97 -10.26 9.20
CA PRO A 128 -3.28 -11.54 8.93
C PRO A 128 -3.42 -12.03 7.48
N SER A 129 -4.59 -11.86 6.87
CA SER A 129 -4.85 -12.32 5.49
C SER A 129 -4.05 -11.56 4.41
N LEU A 130 -3.38 -10.46 4.75
CA LEU A 130 -2.52 -9.75 3.81
C LEU A 130 -1.11 -10.37 3.73
N GLY A 131 -0.67 -11.05 4.80
CA GLY A 131 0.63 -11.73 4.88
C GLY A 131 0.63 -13.15 4.34
N GLU A 132 -0.56 -13.76 4.22
CA GLU A 132 -0.76 -15.08 3.62
C GLU A 132 -0.67 -15.01 2.09
N SER A 133 0.18 -15.83 1.46
CA SER A 133 0.34 -15.82 0.00
C SER A 133 -0.82 -16.51 -0.75
N GLU A 134 -1.56 -17.38 -0.07
CA GLU A 134 -2.56 -18.27 -0.69
C GLU A 134 -4.02 -17.87 -0.37
N GLY A 135 -4.23 -16.77 0.35
CA GLY A 135 -5.56 -16.27 0.74
C GLY A 135 -6.08 -15.10 -0.10
N THR A 136 -7.40 -14.90 -0.08
CA THR A 136 -8.01 -13.67 -0.59
C THR A 136 -7.61 -12.50 0.31
N LYS A 137 -6.90 -11.53 -0.25
CA LYS A 137 -6.55 -10.29 0.46
C LYS A 137 -7.82 -9.57 0.88
N ASN A 138 -7.84 -9.08 2.11
CA ASN A 138 -8.96 -8.28 2.60
C ASN A 138 -8.94 -6.92 1.88
N ILE A 139 -10.07 -6.55 1.24
CA ILE A 139 -10.26 -5.30 0.49
C ILE A 139 -11.28 -4.36 1.17
N SER A 140 -11.56 -4.60 2.45
CA SER A 140 -12.44 -3.74 3.23
C SER A 140 -11.87 -2.33 3.35
N ASN A 141 -12.77 -1.36 3.55
CA ASN A 141 -12.37 0.02 3.77
C ASN A 141 -11.46 0.15 5.00
N ASP A 142 -11.76 -0.57 6.07
CA ASP A 142 -10.94 -0.58 7.29
C ASP A 142 -9.52 -1.07 7.01
N THR A 143 -9.37 -2.15 6.23
CA THR A 143 -8.04 -2.68 5.86
C THR A 143 -7.24 -1.68 5.05
N ILE A 144 -7.88 -1.02 4.08
CA ILE A 144 -7.23 0.02 3.26
C ILE A 144 -6.81 1.21 4.13
N GLN A 145 -7.65 1.65 5.05
CA GLN A 145 -7.34 2.73 5.99
C GLN A 145 -6.20 2.35 6.95
N HIS A 146 -6.20 1.13 7.49
CA HIS A 146 -5.12 0.65 8.35
C HIS A 146 -3.78 0.53 7.60
N LEU A 147 -3.79 0.09 6.33
CA LEU A 147 -2.61 0.10 5.46
C LEU A 147 -2.10 1.52 5.24
N ALA A 148 -2.98 2.47 4.92
CA ALA A 148 -2.62 3.88 4.74
C ALA A 148 -2.02 4.48 6.03
N ALA A 149 -2.62 4.18 7.18
CA ALA A 149 -2.11 4.60 8.48
C ALA A 149 -0.74 3.99 8.79
N ALA A 150 -0.53 2.70 8.49
CA ALA A 150 0.77 2.05 8.65
C ALA A 150 1.84 2.70 7.77
N ILE A 151 1.53 2.95 6.49
CA ILE A 151 2.42 3.68 5.57
C ILE A 151 2.75 5.07 6.13
N GLY A 152 1.77 5.81 6.65
CA GLY A 152 1.98 7.11 7.30
C GLY A 152 2.98 7.03 8.45
N ARG A 153 2.78 6.09 9.39
CA ARG A 153 3.71 5.87 10.51
C ARG A 153 5.12 5.53 10.04
N LEU A 154 5.26 4.64 9.04
CA LEU A 154 6.58 4.26 8.53
C LEU A 154 7.28 5.43 7.82
N ARG A 155 6.53 6.32 7.13
CA ARG A 155 7.09 7.55 6.57
C ARG A 155 7.59 8.51 7.64
N GLU A 156 6.86 8.66 8.74
CA GLU A 156 7.31 9.46 9.89
C GLU A 156 8.60 8.91 10.49
N VAL A 157 8.69 7.58 10.68
CA VAL A 157 9.90 6.91 11.15
C VAL A 157 11.05 7.11 10.15
N LYS A 158 10.78 6.98 8.84
CA LYS A 158 11.77 7.22 7.78
C LYS A 158 12.31 8.64 7.86
N LEU A 159 11.46 9.64 8.00
CA LEU A 159 11.84 11.03 8.10
C LEU A 159 12.67 11.31 9.37
N LEU A 160 12.28 10.76 10.51
CA LEU A 160 13.01 10.91 11.77
C LEU A 160 14.42 10.32 11.67
N ARG A 161 14.53 9.09 11.18
CA ARG A 161 15.81 8.38 11.02
C ARG A 161 16.71 9.03 9.97
N MET A 162 16.12 9.53 8.89
CA MET A 162 16.82 10.29 7.87
C MET A 162 17.45 11.56 8.46
N LYS A 163 16.67 12.37 9.19
CA LYS A 163 17.20 13.57 9.85
C LYS A 163 18.35 13.23 10.79
N ARG A 164 18.20 12.16 11.57
CA ARG A 164 19.26 11.69 12.46
C ARG A 164 20.54 11.32 11.70
N LEU A 165 20.42 10.58 10.60
CA LEU A 165 21.57 10.23 9.78
C LEU A 165 22.25 11.46 9.17
N GLN A 166 21.48 12.48 8.75
CA GLN A 166 22.00 13.74 8.21
C GLN A 166 22.74 14.57 9.27
N GLU A 167 22.23 14.62 10.49
CA GLU A 167 22.91 15.25 11.64
C GLU A 167 24.27 14.57 11.89
N LEU A 168 24.28 13.24 11.97
CA LEU A 168 25.52 12.46 12.18
C LEU A 168 26.53 12.69 11.06
N ALA A 169 26.08 12.68 9.82
CA ALA A 169 26.91 12.94 8.65
C ALA A 169 27.51 14.36 8.67
N SER A 170 26.74 15.35 9.13
CA SER A 170 27.20 16.73 9.28
C SER A 170 28.25 16.87 10.39
N SER A 171 28.02 16.26 11.55
CA SER A 171 28.99 16.21 12.64
C SER A 171 30.28 15.49 12.25
N MET A 172 30.17 14.42 11.46
CA MET A 172 31.33 13.71 10.92
C MET A 172 32.18 14.60 10.00
N LEU A 173 31.52 15.39 9.12
CA LEU A 173 32.19 16.33 8.23
C LEU A 173 32.90 17.45 9.00
N GLU A 174 32.25 18.03 10.02
CA GLU A 174 32.86 19.03 10.91
C GLU A 174 34.08 18.47 11.63
N LEU A 175 33.99 17.23 12.10
CA LEU A 175 35.09 16.56 12.80
C LEU A 175 36.29 16.32 11.88
N TRP A 176 36.08 15.87 10.64
CA TRP A 176 37.16 15.69 9.68
C TRP A 176 37.82 17.01 9.28
N ASN A 177 37.02 18.06 9.05
CA ASN A 177 37.52 19.40 8.75
C ASN A 177 38.40 19.94 9.89
N LEU A 178 38.06 19.63 11.14
CA LEU A 178 38.86 20.03 12.29
C LEU A 178 40.14 19.18 12.47
N MET A 179 40.12 17.93 12.04
CA MET A 179 41.21 16.97 12.22
C MET A 179 42.17 16.90 11.02
N ASP A 180 41.91 17.66 9.95
CA ASP A 180 42.58 17.55 8.66
C ASP A 180 42.65 16.09 8.19
N THR A 181 41.52 15.37 8.28
CA THR A 181 41.49 13.92 8.00
C THR A 181 41.70 13.65 6.51
N PRO A 182 42.62 12.75 6.12
CA PRO A 182 42.89 12.44 4.71
C PRO A 182 41.64 11.97 3.96
N ILE A 183 41.55 12.32 2.67
CA ILE A 183 40.38 12.01 1.84
C ILE A 183 40.15 10.50 1.69
N GLU A 184 41.21 9.70 1.76
CA GLU A 184 41.17 8.23 1.69
C GLU A 184 40.38 7.64 2.86
N GLU A 185 40.53 8.22 4.07
CA GLU A 185 39.78 7.79 5.26
C GLU A 185 38.30 8.24 5.17
N GLN A 186 38.06 9.44 4.60
CA GLN A 186 36.70 9.97 4.37
C GLN A 186 35.89 9.13 3.36
N GLN A 187 36.56 8.50 2.38
CA GLN A 187 35.89 7.67 1.37
C GLN A 187 35.06 6.53 1.96
N THR A 188 35.50 5.99 3.10
CA THR A 188 34.83 4.90 3.84
C THR A 188 33.40 5.23 4.25
N PHE A 189 33.06 6.54 4.35
CA PHE A 189 31.74 7.03 4.79
C PHE A 189 31.00 7.83 3.72
N GLN A 190 31.41 7.72 2.45
CA GLN A 190 30.71 8.40 1.34
C GLN A 190 29.23 8.01 1.23
N ASN A 191 28.89 6.77 1.57
CA ASN A 191 27.53 6.26 1.61
C ASN A 191 26.62 7.00 2.62
N VAL A 192 27.21 7.62 3.64
CA VAL A 192 26.53 8.42 4.66
C VAL A 192 26.55 9.89 4.27
N THR A 193 27.71 10.42 3.87
CA THR A 193 27.86 11.85 3.57
C THR A 193 27.16 12.30 2.29
N CYS A 194 26.99 11.41 1.30
CA CYS A 194 26.19 11.72 0.11
C CYS A 194 24.68 11.89 0.41
N LYS A 195 24.22 11.47 1.60
CA LYS A 195 22.82 11.55 2.02
C LYS A 195 22.46 12.82 2.78
N ILE A 196 23.44 13.70 3.06
CA ILE A 196 23.25 14.97 3.78
C ILE A 196 22.20 15.85 3.07
N ALA A 197 22.29 15.97 1.75
CA ALA A 197 21.38 16.78 0.94
C ALA A 197 20.27 15.98 0.26
N ALA A 198 20.24 14.66 0.47
CA ALA A 198 19.21 13.81 -0.13
C ALA A 198 17.84 14.15 0.46
N SER A 199 16.81 14.04 -0.37
CA SER A 199 15.41 14.12 0.00
C SER A 199 14.85 12.74 0.38
N GLU A 200 13.67 12.71 1.00
CA GLU A 200 13.07 11.45 1.49
C GLU A 200 12.91 10.40 0.38
N HIS A 201 12.58 10.81 -0.83
CA HIS A 201 12.33 9.90 -1.95
C HIS A 201 13.61 9.37 -2.60
N GLU A 202 14.75 10.05 -2.41
CA GLU A 202 16.06 9.62 -2.93
C GLU A 202 16.71 8.54 -2.06
N ILE A 203 16.26 8.40 -0.81
CA ILE A 203 16.72 7.34 0.09
C ILE A 203 15.90 6.08 -0.16
N THR A 204 16.46 5.19 -0.98
CA THR A 204 15.82 3.94 -1.43
C THR A 204 16.68 2.70 -1.15
N GLU A 205 17.91 2.89 -0.70
CA GLU A 205 18.84 1.81 -0.43
C GLU A 205 18.34 0.94 0.74
N PRO A 206 18.42 -0.40 0.62
CA PRO A 206 18.03 -1.30 1.70
C PRO A 206 18.87 -1.06 2.96
N ASN A 207 18.22 -1.11 4.12
CA ASN A 207 18.80 -1.00 5.46
C ASN A 207 19.58 0.29 5.76
N ILE A 208 19.58 1.28 4.87
CA ILE A 208 20.31 2.55 5.08
C ILE A 208 19.74 3.38 6.23
N LEU A 209 18.45 3.19 6.55
CA LEU A 209 17.79 3.79 7.72
C LEU A 209 17.40 2.72 8.74
N SER A 210 18.10 1.58 8.76
CA SER A 210 17.97 0.60 9.83
C SER A 210 18.52 1.14 11.15
N VAL A 211 18.02 0.62 12.26
CA VAL A 211 18.51 1.00 13.59
C VAL A 211 19.97 0.58 13.74
N GLU A 212 20.30 -0.60 13.22
CA GLU A 212 21.64 -1.18 13.24
C GLU A 212 22.64 -0.29 12.50
N PHE A 213 22.27 0.20 11.31
CA PHE A 213 23.14 1.09 10.53
C PHE A 213 23.34 2.44 11.20
N ILE A 214 22.28 3.05 11.73
CA ILE A 214 22.39 4.34 12.43
C ILE A 214 23.28 4.19 13.67
N ASN A 215 23.07 3.16 14.48
CA ASN A 215 23.89 2.89 15.66
C ASN A 215 25.36 2.63 15.29
N TYR A 216 25.63 1.97 14.16
CA TYR A 216 26.98 1.80 13.65
C TYR A 216 27.65 3.15 13.33
N VAL A 217 26.96 4.04 12.61
CA VAL A 217 27.47 5.38 12.28
C VAL A 217 27.71 6.22 13.55
N GLU A 218 26.80 6.15 14.53
CA GLU A 218 26.95 6.84 15.82
C GLU A 218 28.17 6.34 16.61
N GLY A 219 28.36 5.03 16.70
CA GLY A 219 29.49 4.43 17.40
C GLY A 219 30.82 4.79 16.75
N GLU A 220 30.86 4.83 15.43
CA GLU A 220 32.05 5.19 14.68
C GLU A 220 32.39 6.68 14.80
N LEU A 221 31.38 7.55 14.83
CA LEU A 221 31.56 8.97 15.14
C LEU A 221 32.12 9.15 16.57
N SER A 222 31.57 8.43 17.55
CA SER A 222 32.07 8.46 18.94
C SER A 222 33.53 8.00 19.03
N ARG A 223 33.91 6.96 18.27
CA ARG A 223 35.30 6.49 18.18
C ARG A 223 36.23 7.55 17.59
N LEU A 224 35.79 8.26 16.55
CA LEU A 224 36.54 9.36 15.93
C LEU A 224 36.72 10.54 16.90
N GLU A 225 35.69 10.87 17.68
CA GLU A 225 35.76 11.93 18.71
C GLU A 225 36.76 11.59 19.82
N GLU A 226 36.79 10.34 20.28
CA GLU A 226 37.76 9.88 21.28
C GLU A 226 39.19 9.94 20.74
N LEU A 227 39.41 9.49 19.50
CA LEU A 227 40.70 9.56 18.83
C LEU A 227 41.18 11.01 18.71
N LYS A 228 40.29 11.94 18.35
CA LYS A 228 40.58 13.39 18.36
C LYS A 228 41.03 13.85 19.75
N ALA A 229 40.27 13.54 20.79
CA ALA A 229 40.56 14.00 22.14
C ALA A 229 41.94 13.50 22.61
N SER A 230 42.27 12.24 22.31
CA SER A 230 43.57 11.64 22.60
C SER A 230 44.71 12.33 21.84
N LYS A 231 44.56 12.55 20.52
CA LYS A 231 45.57 13.20 19.68
C LYS A 231 45.81 14.65 20.10
N MET A 232 44.75 15.40 20.44
CA MET A 232 44.87 16.77 20.93
C MET A 232 45.60 16.84 22.28
N LYS A 233 45.31 15.90 23.19
CA LYS A 233 46.02 15.77 24.46
C LYS A 233 47.50 15.48 24.24
N GLU A 234 47.85 14.60 23.31
CA GLU A 234 49.23 14.28 22.97
C GLU A 234 49.97 15.49 22.37
N LEU A 235 49.36 16.19 21.41
CA LEU A 235 49.95 17.38 20.79
C LEU A 235 50.19 18.50 21.81
N SER A 236 49.21 18.79 22.67
CA SER A 236 49.37 19.79 23.73
C SER A 236 50.48 19.42 24.72
N PHE A 237 50.65 18.13 25.02
CA PHE A 237 51.75 17.66 25.87
C PHE A 237 53.11 17.81 25.20
N LYS A 238 53.21 17.44 23.91
CA LYS A 238 54.43 17.63 23.12
C LYS A 238 54.82 19.11 23.03
N GLU A 239 53.85 20.00 22.84
CA GLU A 239 54.09 21.45 22.79
C GLU A 239 54.56 21.99 24.14
N LYS A 240 53.94 21.57 25.26
CA LYS A 240 54.41 21.90 26.62
C LYS A 240 55.82 21.38 26.92
N ILE A 241 56.21 20.22 26.37
CA ILE A 241 57.59 19.73 26.49
C ILE A 241 58.55 20.58 25.65
N ARG A 242 58.18 20.92 24.41
CA ARG A 242 59.01 21.75 23.52
C ARG A 242 59.28 23.12 24.15
N THR A 243 58.22 23.84 24.52
CA THR A 243 58.31 25.16 25.15
C THR A 243 59.14 25.13 26.44
N ARG A 244 58.96 24.13 27.30
CA ARG A 244 59.77 23.93 28.51
C ARG A 244 61.25 23.68 28.21
N ARG A 245 61.56 22.88 27.18
CA ARG A 245 62.95 22.61 26.76
C ARG A 245 63.61 23.87 26.22
N ASP A 246 62.88 24.66 25.44
CA ASP A 246 63.39 25.91 24.86
C ASP A 246 63.65 26.96 25.95
N LEU A 247 62.78 27.03 26.97
CA LEU A 247 63.02 27.84 28.17
C LEU A 247 64.29 27.40 28.94
N GLN A 248 64.47 26.10 29.18
CA GLN A 248 65.67 25.58 29.86
C GLN A 248 66.98 25.87 29.09
N LYS A 249 66.96 25.76 27.76
CA LYS A 249 68.12 26.09 26.92
C LYS A 249 68.46 27.57 26.98
N ASN A 250 67.46 28.44 27.01
CA ASN A 250 67.66 29.88 27.11
C ASN A 250 68.14 30.32 28.50
N THR A 251 67.82 29.57 29.57
CA THR A 251 68.30 29.87 30.94
C THR A 251 69.70 29.33 31.27
N HIS A 252 70.18 28.30 30.56
CA HIS A 252 71.51 27.71 30.79
C HIS A 252 72.57 28.16 29.76
N GLY A 253 72.21 29.05 28.83
CA GLY A 253 73.10 29.62 27.81
C GLY A 253 73.57 31.06 28.10
N CYS A 254 73.37 31.57 29.32
CA CYS A 254 73.94 32.82 29.83
C CYS A 254 75.11 32.52 30.76
#